data_AF-A0A238WEE3-F1
#
_entry.id   AF-A0A238WEE3-F1
#
_cell.length_a   1.000
_cell.length_b   1.000
_cell.length_c   1.000
_cell.angle_alpha   90.00
_cell.angle_beta   90.00
_cell.angle_gamma   90.00
#
_symmetry.space_group_name_H-M   'P 1'
#
loop_
_entity.id
_entity.type
_entity.pdbx_description
1 polymer ?
#
loop_
_entity_poly.entity_id
_entity_poly.type
_entity_poly.pdbx_seq_one_letter_code
_entity_poly.pdbx_strand_id
1 'polypeptide(L)' 'MSGPLTCPQCGETIESADDLESEEVSEMEVSDDGSISVYSSNKTFFRCRKCRTAMGVGHS' A
#
# COMPACT_ATOMS: atom_id res chain seq x y z
N MET A 1 -8.83 17.59 8.36
CA MET A 1 -7.41 17.98 8.22
C MET A 1 -6.58 16.83 8.72
N SER A 2 -6.05 16.00 7.82
CA SER A 2 -5.07 14.98 8.18
C SER A 2 -3.74 15.72 8.38
N GLY A 3 -3.20 15.71 9.60
CA GLY A 3 -1.90 16.35 9.86
C GLY A 3 -0.76 15.66 9.10
N PRO A 4 0.41 16.30 8.98
CA PRO A 4 1.58 15.70 8.35
C PRO A 4 1.92 14.38 9.07
N LEU A 5 2.05 13.31 8.30
CA LEU A 5 2.44 12.00 8.81
C LEU A 5 3.97 11.96 8.85
N THR A 6 4.56 11.26 9.82
CA THR A 6 6.02 11.08 9.86
C THR A 6 6.34 9.60 9.78
N CYS A 7 7.28 9.22 8.93
CA CYS A 7 7.71 7.83 8.82
C CYS A 7 8.39 7.40 10.13
N PRO A 8 7.90 6.38 10.83
CA PRO A 8 8.45 5.96 12.11
C PRO A 8 9.83 5.29 11.99
N GLN A 9 10.25 4.90 10.78
CA GLN A 9 11.53 4.22 10.54
C GLN A 9 12.67 5.19 10.21
N CYS A 10 12.44 6.18 9.35
CA CYS A 10 13.48 7.12 8.93
C CYS A 10 13.25 8.57 9.36
N GLY A 11 12.10 8.88 9.96
CA GLY A 11 11.74 10.23 10.38
C GLY A 11 11.35 11.17 9.22
N GLU A 12 11.12 10.64 8.01
CA GLU A 12 10.71 11.46 6.87
C GLU A 12 9.31 12.04 7.08
N THR A 13 9.14 13.33 6.76
CA THR A 13 7.84 14.00 6.85
C THR A 13 7.06 13.74 5.57
N ILE A 14 5.92 13.09 5.70
CA ILE A 14 5.00 12.76 4.62
C ILE A 14 3.86 13.77 4.68
N GLU A 15 3.92 14.74 3.78
CA GLU A 15 2.91 15.79 3.66
C GLU A 15 1.74 15.35 2.78
N SER A 16 1.95 14.37 1.91
CA SER A 16 0.95 13.86 0.95
C SER A 16 1.27 12.45 0.45
N ALA A 17 0.32 11.85 -0.28
CA ALA A 17 0.49 10.52 -0.86
C ALA A 17 1.64 10.45 -1.89
N ASP A 18 2.05 11.58 -2.48
CA ASP A 18 3.19 11.66 -3.41
C ASP A 18 4.57 11.39 -2.76
N ASP A 19 4.68 11.54 -1.43
CA ASP A 19 5.86 11.15 -0.64
C ASP A 19 5.87 9.65 -0.28
N LEU A 20 4.82 8.94 -0.67
CA LEU A 20 4.68 7.51 -0.54
C LEU A 20 4.83 6.85 -1.91
N GLU A 21 5.54 5.73 -1.96
CA GLU A 21 5.42 4.82 -3.08
C GLU A 21 4.15 3.99 -2.92
N SER A 22 3.28 4.04 -3.93
CA SER A 22 2.08 3.22 -4.03
C SER A 22 2.31 2.06 -5.01
N GLU A 23 2.11 0.84 -4.54
CA GLU A 23 2.15 -0.37 -5.37
C GLU A 23 0.75 -1.00 -5.39
N GLU A 24 0.18 -1.18 -6.58
CA GLU A 24 -1.10 -1.87 -6.75
C GLU A 24 -0.88 -3.37 -6.69
N VAL A 25 -1.46 -4.02 -5.68
CA VAL A 25 -1.35 -5.47 -5.49
C VAL A 25 -2.70 -6.09 -5.78
N SER A 26 -2.72 -6.97 -6.79
CA SER A 26 -3.86 -7.82 -7.07
C SER A 26 -3.82 -9.05 -6.17
N GLU A 27 -4.83 -9.23 -5.34
CA GLU A 27 -5.02 -10.48 -4.61
C GLU A 27 -5.54 -11.55 -5.58
N MET A 28 -4.80 -12.65 -5.69
CA MET A 28 -5.22 -13.82 -6.46
C MET A 28 -5.50 -14.94 -5.49
N GLU A 29 -6.78 -15.31 -5.36
CA GLU A 29 -7.17 -16.49 -4.62
C GLU A 29 -7.27 -17.67 -5.61
N VAL A 30 -6.46 -18.69 -5.38
CA VAL A 30 -6.52 -19.93 -6.16
C VAL A 30 -7.58 -20.79 -5.48
N SER A 31 -8.71 -20.99 -6.16
CA SER A 31 -9.75 -21.88 -5.65
C SER A 31 -9.27 -23.34 -5.71
N ASP A 32 -9.75 -24.17 -4.78
CA ASP A 32 -9.37 -25.59 -4.64
C ASP A 32 -9.66 -26.42 -5.91
N ASP A 33 -10.56 -25.94 -6.77
CA ASP A 33 -10.91 -26.52 -8.09
C ASP A 33 -9.89 -26.18 -9.20
N GLY A 34 -8.80 -25.49 -8.87
CA GLY A 34 -7.80 -25.02 -9.86
C GLY A 34 -8.27 -23.82 -10.69
N SER A 35 -9.44 -23.26 -10.38
CA SER A 35 -9.90 -21.98 -10.94
C SER A 35 -9.22 -20.81 -10.23
N ILE A 36 -8.58 -19.94 -11.00
CA ILE A 36 -8.08 -18.65 -10.51
C ILE A 36 -9.27 -17.68 -10.51
N SER A 37 -9.77 -17.38 -9.32
CA SER A 37 -10.71 -16.29 -9.12
C SER A 37 -9.88 -15.05 -8.75
N VAL A 38 -9.57 -14.24 -9.77
CA VAL A 38 -8.99 -12.91 -9.55
C VAL A 38 -10.10 -12.02 -9.00
N TYR A 39 -10.32 -12.07 -7.68
CA TYR A 39 -11.09 -11.04 -7.02
C TYR A 39 -10.25 -9.77 -7.09
N SER A 40 -10.55 -8.89 -8.05
CA SER A 40 -9.89 -7.59 -8.21
C SER A 40 -10.25 -6.64 -7.05
N SER A 41 -9.86 -7.01 -5.83
CA SER A 41 -9.70 -6.07 -4.73
C SER A 41 -8.34 -5.43 -4.93
N ASN A 42 -8.29 -4.34 -5.70
CA ASN A 42 -7.07 -3.57 -5.86
C ASN A 42 -6.69 -2.99 -4.50
N LYS A 43 -5.68 -3.58 -3.85
CA LYS A 43 -5.11 -3.04 -2.62
C LYS A 43 -3.94 -2.15 -3.01
N THR A 44 -4.00 -0.88 -2.61
CA THR A 44 -2.88 0.03 -2.80
C THR A 44 -1.98 -0.05 -1.59
N PHE A 45 -0.78 -0.59 -1.78
CA PHE A 45 0.22 -0.69 -0.73
C PHE A 45 1.04 0.58 -0.69
N PHE A 46 1.01 1.31 0.42
CA PHE A 46 1.77 2.54 0.60
C PHE A 46 3.06 2.26 1.36
N ARG A 47 4.20 2.66 0.79
CA ARG A 47 5.52 2.57 1.40
C ARG A 47 6.16 3.95 1.47
N CYS A 48 6.98 4.20 2.48
CA CYS A 48 7.77 5.42 2.54
C CYS A 48 8.79 5.42 1.38
N ARG A 49 8.85 6.48 0.58
CA ARG A 49 9.75 6.56 -0.57
C ARG A 49 11.24 6.44 -0.22
N LYS A 50 11.63 6.90 0.98
CA LYS A 50 13.03 6.95 1.41
C LYS A 50 13.57 5.63 1.96
N CYS A 51 12.80 4.99 2.84
CA CYS A 51 13.22 3.76 3.53
C CYS A 51 12.45 2.51 3.07
N ARG A 52 11.48 2.67 2.15
CA ARG A 52 10.57 1.62 1.65
C ARG A 52 9.79 0.87 2.73
N THR A 53 9.71 1.43 3.93
CA THR A 53 8.92 0.87 5.03
C THR A 53 7.45 0.92 4.68
N ALA A 54 6.72 -0.15 4.96
CA ALA A 54 5.27 -0.20 4.84
C ALA A 54 4.59 0.84 5.76
N MET A 55 3.86 1.77 5.16
CA MET A 55 3.13 2.83 5.87
C MET A 55 1.65 2.48 6.01
N GLY A 56 1.10 1.65 5.12
CA GLY A 56 -0.27 1.15 5.22
C GLY A 56 -0.79 0.52 3.94
N VAL A 57 -2.04 0.06 3.98
CA VAL A 57 -2.77 -0.47 2.83
C VAL A 57 -4.07 0.31 2.69
N GLY A 58 -4.30 0.89 1.52
CA GLY A 58 -5.57 1.50 1.16
C GLY A 58 -6.48 0.50 0.45
N HIS A 59 -7.76 0.53 0.80
CA HIS A 59 -8.83 -0.06 0.01
C HIS A 59 -9.46 1.07 -0.82
N SER A 60 -9.40 0.95 -2.14
CA SER A 60 -10.09 1.84 -3.09
C SER A 60 -11.45 1.29 -3.48
#